data_AF-A0A517NAI8-F1
#
_entry.id   AF-A0A517NAI8-F1
#
_cell.length_a   1.000
_cell.length_b   1.000
_cell.length_c   1.000
_cell.angle_alpha   90.00
_cell.angle_beta   90.00
_cell.angle_gamma   90.00
#
_symmetry.space_group_name_H-M   'P 1'
#
loop_
_entity.id
_entity.type
_entity.pdbx_description
1 polymer ?
#
loop_
_entity_poly.entity_id
_entity_poly.type
_entity_poly.pdbx_seq_one_letter_code
_entity_poly.pdbx_strand_id
1 'polypeptide(L)'
;MDLPVGYEEQIEEYCQKHLAVLRRSLGTGTQGTVFTAKNPRHLSLYAVKFHLRQVAYDREVGVYLRLQDLDASEVCGHQVPQLLGHDDDLLAIEMSTVRPPFCLDFGGAYLDQPPDYSPEVWRDWREEKSEDFEDNWPTVEKILAEFRWMGIHIADVNPGNIRF
;
A
#
# COMPACT_ATOMS: atom_id res chain seq x y z
N MET A 1 -20.26 -12.14 -4.12
CA MET A 1 -19.30 -11.51 -3.19
C MET A 1 -19.99 -10.25 -2.73
N ASP A 2 -20.17 -10.06 -1.43
CA ASP A 2 -20.74 -8.80 -0.94
C ASP A 2 -19.69 -7.72 -1.16
N LEU A 3 -20.03 -6.72 -1.96
CA LEU A 3 -19.16 -5.59 -2.25
C LEU A 3 -19.19 -4.62 -1.06
N PRO A 4 -18.05 -4.03 -0.69
CA PRO A 4 -18.03 -3.00 0.35
C PRO A 4 -18.81 -1.77 -0.12
N VAL A 5 -19.62 -1.23 0.77
CA VAL A 5 -20.47 -0.06 0.52
C VAL A 5 -19.62 1.12 0.03
N GLY A 6 -20.00 1.69 -1.11
CA GLY A 6 -19.36 2.85 -1.74
C GLY A 6 -18.39 2.51 -2.87
N TYR A 7 -18.10 1.23 -3.12
CA TYR A 7 -17.19 0.78 -4.19
C TYR A 7 -17.90 0.02 -5.31
N GLU A 8 -19.22 -0.20 -5.21
CA GLU A 8 -19.94 -1.14 -6.09
C GLU A 8 -19.82 -0.78 -7.56
N GLU A 9 -20.15 0.46 -7.93
CA GLU A 9 -20.10 0.96 -9.30
C GLU A 9 -18.65 0.95 -9.85
N GLN A 10 -17.70 1.43 -9.06
CA GLN A 10 -16.26 1.47 -9.38
C GLN A 10 -15.71 0.07 -9.66
N ILE A 11 -16.07 -0.92 -8.82
CA ILE A 11 -15.65 -2.31 -8.96
C ILE A 11 -16.29 -2.96 -10.21
N GLU A 12 -17.58 -2.74 -10.43
CA GLU A 12 -18.29 -3.28 -11.59
C GLU A 12 -17.70 -2.72 -12.89
N GLU A 13 -17.49 -1.40 -12.96
CA GLU A 13 -16.86 -0.75 -14.10
C GLU A 13 -15.43 -1.25 -14.33
N TYR A 14 -14.63 -1.39 -13.27
CA TYR A 14 -13.28 -1.94 -13.36
C TYR A 14 -13.29 -3.37 -13.94
N CYS A 15 -14.18 -4.24 -13.46
CA CYS A 15 -14.29 -5.61 -13.97
C CYS A 15 -14.64 -5.65 -15.45
N GLN A 16 -15.54 -4.77 -15.91
CA GLN A 16 -15.93 -4.65 -17.31
C GLN A 16 -14.79 -4.10 -18.18
N LYS A 17 -14.18 -2.98 -17.77
CA LYS A 17 -13.12 -2.27 -18.50
C LYS A 17 -11.86 -3.13 -18.64
N HIS A 18 -11.47 -3.84 -17.58
CA HIS A 18 -10.22 -4.62 -17.53
C HIS A 18 -10.37 -6.11 -17.78
N LEU A 19 -11.60 -6.56 -18.09
CA LEU A 19 -11.94 -7.99 -18.21
C LEU A 19 -11.46 -8.80 -17.00
N ALA A 20 -11.57 -8.18 -15.82
CA ALA A 20 -11.05 -8.70 -14.57
C ALA A 20 -12.13 -9.45 -13.80
N VAL A 21 -11.73 -10.50 -13.09
CA VAL A 21 -12.60 -11.22 -12.15
C VAL A 21 -12.00 -11.11 -10.76
N LEU A 22 -12.64 -10.32 -9.90
CA LEU A 22 -12.29 -10.24 -8.49
C LEU A 22 -12.68 -11.55 -7.76
N ARG A 23 -11.83 -12.01 -6.84
CA ARG A 23 -11.94 -13.34 -6.23
C ARG A 23 -12.15 -13.30 -4.73
N ARG A 24 -11.22 -12.74 -3.99
CA ARG A 24 -11.27 -12.66 -2.52
C ARG A 24 -10.83 -11.29 -2.07
N SER A 25 -11.58 -10.67 -1.16
CA SER A 25 -11.11 -9.50 -0.41
C SER A 25 -9.94 -9.91 0.48
N LEU A 26 -8.80 -9.24 0.31
CA LEU A 26 -7.60 -9.41 1.12
C LEU A 26 -7.64 -8.54 2.38
N GLY A 27 -8.42 -7.46 2.35
CA GLY A 27 -8.62 -6.56 3.48
C GLY A 27 -9.38 -5.30 3.08
N THR A 28 -10.01 -4.67 4.07
CA THR A 28 -10.60 -3.34 3.98
C THR A 28 -9.91 -2.45 4.99
N GLY A 29 -9.30 -1.37 4.52
CA GLY A 29 -8.65 -0.35 5.35
C GLY A 29 -9.35 1.01 5.22
N THR A 30 -8.87 2.01 5.95
CA THR A 30 -9.42 3.38 5.93
C THR A 30 -9.14 4.12 4.61
N GLN A 31 -8.23 3.59 3.79
CA GLN A 31 -7.79 4.18 2.53
C GLN A 31 -8.24 3.39 1.30
N GLY A 32 -8.83 2.20 1.47
CA GLY A 32 -9.25 1.38 0.33
C GLY A 32 -9.62 -0.05 0.69
N THR A 33 -10.19 -0.76 -0.29
CA THR A 33 -10.38 -2.22 -0.22
C THR A 33 -9.49 -2.90 -1.25
N VAL A 34 -8.84 -3.99 -0.84
CA VAL A 34 -7.96 -4.80 -1.68
C VAL A 34 -8.63 -6.12 -2.03
N PHE A 35 -8.60 -6.49 -3.32
CA PHE A 35 -9.06 -7.76 -3.81
C PHE A 35 -7.95 -8.50 -4.56
N THR A 36 -7.96 -9.83 -4.50
CA THR A 36 -7.28 -10.63 -5.52
C THR A 36 -8.07 -10.62 -6.81
N ALA A 37 -7.37 -10.47 -7.93
CA ALA A 37 -7.95 -10.41 -9.26
C ALA A 37 -7.19 -11.33 -10.23
N LYS A 38 -7.85 -11.64 -11.34
CA LYS A 38 -7.25 -12.24 -12.53
C LYS A 38 -7.87 -11.62 -13.78
N ASN A 39 -7.08 -11.47 -14.82
CA ASN A 39 -7.53 -11.14 -16.16
C ASN A 39 -6.66 -11.89 -17.19
N PRO A 40 -7.01 -11.90 -18.49
CA PRO A 40 -6.19 -12.58 -19.49
C PRO A 40 -4.79 -12.00 -19.72
N ARG A 41 -4.51 -10.78 -19.24
CA ARG A 41 -3.21 -10.09 -19.41
C ARG A 41 -2.18 -10.55 -18.38
N HIS A 42 -2.64 -10.93 -17.18
CA HIS A 42 -1.80 -11.37 -16.07
C HIS A 42 -1.89 -12.89 -15.90
N LEU A 43 -0.78 -13.60 -16.11
CA LEU A 43 -0.72 -15.06 -15.95
C LEU A 43 -0.92 -15.53 -14.50
N SER A 44 -0.56 -14.67 -13.54
CA SER A 44 -0.66 -14.93 -12.10
C SER A 44 -1.78 -14.09 -11.47
N LEU A 45 -2.24 -14.51 -10.29
CA LEU A 45 -3.11 -13.67 -9.47
C LEU A 45 -2.38 -12.39 -9.08
N TYR A 46 -3.08 -11.27 -9.16
CA TYR A 46 -2.60 -9.96 -8.72
C TYR A 46 -3.56 -9.37 -7.68
N ALA A 47 -3.14 -8.32 -7.00
CA ALA A 47 -3.97 -7.55 -6.09
C ALA A 47 -4.44 -6.25 -6.78
N VAL A 48 -5.68 -5.86 -6.52
CA VAL A 48 -6.23 -4.57 -6.92
C VAL A 48 -6.71 -3.86 -5.67
N LYS A 49 -6.21 -2.66 -5.43
CA LYS A 49 -6.71 -1.76 -4.38
C LYS A 49 -7.55 -0.69 -5.03
N PHE A 50 -8.74 -0.48 -4.49
CA PHE A 50 -9.63 0.62 -4.87
C PHE A 50 -9.61 1.68 -3.78
N HIS A 51 -9.56 2.95 -4.17
CA HIS A 51 -9.62 4.09 -3.27
C HIS A 51 -10.90 4.90 -3.50
N LEU A 52 -11.41 5.53 -2.43
CA LEU A 52 -12.51 6.51 -2.53
C LEU A 52 -11.99 7.96 -2.59
N ARG A 53 -10.74 8.18 -2.20
CA ARG A 53 -10.15 9.52 -2.07
C ARG A 53 -8.96 9.66 -3.00
N GLN A 54 -9.07 10.59 -3.95
CA GLN A 54 -8.00 10.93 -4.91
C GLN A 54 -6.64 11.13 -4.23
N VAL A 55 -6.59 11.87 -3.11
CA VAL A 55 -5.34 12.16 -2.40
C VAL A 55 -4.61 10.90 -1.91
N ALA A 56 -5.34 9.87 -1.48
CA ALA A 56 -4.75 8.62 -1.02
C ALA A 56 -4.28 7.78 -2.21
N TYR A 57 -5.07 7.77 -3.29
CA TYR A 57 -4.71 7.15 -4.56
C TYR A 57 -3.41 7.74 -5.13
N ASP A 58 -3.35 9.08 -5.29
CA ASP A 58 -2.20 9.78 -5.87
C ASP A 58 -0.91 9.51 -5.08
N ARG A 59 -1.00 9.50 -3.75
CA ARG A 59 0.14 9.19 -2.87
C ARG A 59 0.64 7.77 -3.09
N GLU A 60 -0.26 6.80 -3.12
CA GLU A 60 0.11 5.39 -3.25
C GLU A 60 0.65 5.07 -4.66
N VAL A 61 0.03 5.61 -5.71
CA VAL A 61 0.59 5.53 -7.08
C VAL A 61 1.97 6.16 -7.14
N GLY A 62 2.15 7.35 -6.56
CA GLY A 62 3.45 8.03 -6.53
C GLY A 62 4.55 7.21 -5.86
N VAL A 63 4.24 6.53 -4.75
CA VAL A 63 5.19 5.63 -4.08
C VAL A 63 5.51 4.43 -4.95
N TYR A 64 4.52 3.78 -5.55
CA TYR A 64 4.75 2.63 -6.42
C TYR A 64 5.58 2.98 -7.66
N LEU A 65 5.34 4.15 -8.27
CA LEU A 65 6.16 4.65 -9.37
C LEU A 65 7.60 4.91 -8.92
N ARG A 66 7.81 5.55 -7.75
CA ARG A 66 9.16 5.77 -7.19
C ARG A 66 9.89 4.45 -6.95
N LEU A 67 9.22 3.45 -6.40
CA LEU A 67 9.81 2.13 -6.15
C LEU A 67 10.16 1.42 -7.45
N GLN A 68 9.31 1.53 -8.47
CA GLN A 68 9.58 1.00 -9.81
C GLN A 68 10.79 1.67 -10.46
N ASP A 69 10.90 2.99 -10.39
CA ASP A 69 12.05 3.74 -10.91
C ASP A 69 13.38 3.35 -10.23
N LEU A 70 13.31 2.94 -8.96
CA LEU A 70 14.45 2.48 -8.16
C LEU A 70 14.71 0.96 -8.28
N ASP A 71 13.90 0.22 -9.04
CA ASP A 71 13.90 -1.25 -9.09
C ASP A 71 13.84 -1.90 -7.69
N ALA A 72 13.09 -1.26 -6.78
CA ALA A 72 12.99 -1.66 -5.38
C ALA A 72 11.81 -2.64 -5.19
N SER A 73 12.12 -3.93 -5.07
CA SER A 73 11.15 -4.98 -4.74
C SER A 73 11.23 -5.50 -3.30
N GLU A 74 12.23 -5.07 -2.55
CA GLU A 74 12.47 -5.48 -1.17
C GLU A 74 13.14 -4.35 -0.39
N VAL A 75 12.76 -4.20 0.89
CA VAL A 75 13.36 -3.26 1.83
C VAL A 75 13.73 -4.00 3.10
N CYS A 76 15.02 -4.07 3.42
CA CYS A 76 15.54 -4.78 4.60
C CYS A 76 14.95 -6.20 4.77
N GLY A 77 14.90 -7.00 3.70
CA GLY A 77 14.33 -8.35 3.75
C GLY A 77 12.81 -8.43 3.66
N HIS A 78 12.08 -7.30 3.59
CA HIS A 78 10.62 -7.26 3.48
C HIS A 78 10.20 -6.98 2.04
N GLN A 79 9.38 -7.85 1.47
CA GLN A 79 8.90 -7.72 0.11
C GLN A 79 7.96 -6.51 -0.04
N VAL A 80 8.06 -5.83 -1.17
CA VAL A 80 7.16 -4.73 -1.53
C VAL A 80 6.40 -5.10 -2.82
N PRO A 81 5.07 -4.98 -2.85
CA PRO A 81 4.30 -5.21 -4.07
C PRO A 81 4.85 -4.38 -5.23
N GLN A 82 4.84 -4.97 -6.42
CA GLN A 82 5.31 -4.31 -7.63
C GLN A 82 4.11 -3.77 -8.41
N LEU A 83 4.23 -2.53 -8.91
CA LEU A 83 3.18 -1.92 -9.73
C LEU A 83 3.00 -2.68 -11.02
N LEU A 84 1.76 -3.09 -11.31
CA LEU A 84 1.38 -3.70 -12.59
C LEU A 84 0.62 -2.72 -13.49
N GLY A 85 -0.09 -1.77 -12.88
CA GLY A 85 -0.84 -0.73 -13.57
C GLY A 85 -1.70 0.07 -12.60
N HIS A 86 -2.30 1.14 -13.08
CA HIS A 86 -3.28 1.93 -12.34
C HIS A 86 -4.34 2.48 -13.30
N ASP A 87 -5.53 2.78 -12.77
CA ASP A 87 -6.64 3.39 -13.50
C ASP A 87 -7.08 4.65 -12.76
N ASP A 88 -6.75 5.81 -13.34
CA ASP A 88 -6.98 7.12 -12.71
C ASP A 88 -8.48 7.46 -12.64
N ASP A 89 -9.28 7.01 -13.62
CA ASP A 89 -10.72 7.24 -13.64
C ASP A 89 -11.42 6.46 -12.51
N LEU A 90 -10.88 5.27 -12.23
CA LEU A 90 -11.44 4.31 -11.27
C LEU A 90 -10.66 4.26 -9.96
N LEU A 91 -9.70 5.16 -9.73
CA LEU A 91 -8.84 5.18 -8.53
C LEU A 91 -8.38 3.78 -8.09
N ALA A 92 -7.95 2.97 -9.07
CA ALA A 92 -7.60 1.58 -8.88
C ALA A 92 -6.11 1.37 -9.11
N ILE A 93 -5.45 0.61 -8.24
CA ILE A 93 -4.03 0.27 -8.36
C ILE A 93 -3.91 -1.25 -8.47
N GLU A 94 -3.28 -1.73 -9.54
CA GLU A 94 -2.93 -3.14 -9.76
C GLU A 94 -1.49 -3.39 -9.30
N MET A 95 -1.29 -4.40 -8.46
CA MET A 95 0.02 -4.72 -7.90
C MET A 95 0.23 -6.23 -7.76
N SER A 96 1.49 -6.66 -7.71
CA SER A 96 1.82 -8.06 -7.42
C SER A 96 1.37 -8.46 -6.01
N THR A 97 1.23 -9.77 -5.77
CA THR A 97 0.98 -10.29 -4.42
C THR A 97 2.28 -10.70 -3.76
N VAL A 98 2.43 -10.39 -2.47
CA VAL A 98 3.61 -10.74 -1.66
C VAL A 98 3.20 -11.56 -0.45
N ARG A 99 4.18 -12.20 0.21
CA ARG A 99 3.99 -12.94 1.46
C ARG A 99 4.91 -12.37 2.54
N PRO A 100 4.56 -12.49 3.83
CA PRO A 100 5.45 -12.06 4.89
C PRO A 100 6.84 -12.70 4.76
N PRO A 101 7.91 -11.96 5.05
CA PRO A 101 7.90 -10.56 5.49
C PRO A 101 7.58 -9.56 4.36
N PHE A 102 6.77 -8.53 4.65
CA PHE A 102 6.36 -7.53 3.65
C PHE A 102 6.18 -6.11 4.21
N CYS A 103 6.17 -5.13 3.30
CA CYS A 103 5.69 -3.77 3.53
C CYS A 103 4.54 -3.45 2.55
N LEU A 104 3.40 -2.99 3.08
CA LEU A 104 2.17 -2.71 2.35
C LEU A 104 1.60 -1.33 2.72
N ASP A 105 0.57 -0.92 1.98
CA ASP A 105 -0.25 0.28 2.17
C ASP A 105 0.54 1.59 2.22
N PHE A 106 0.67 2.23 1.06
CA PHE A 106 1.35 3.52 0.94
C PHE A 106 0.37 4.69 0.80
N GLY A 107 -0.94 4.49 1.01
CA GLY A 107 -1.95 5.55 0.84
C GLY A 107 -1.78 6.72 1.81
N GLY A 108 -1.13 6.49 2.95
CA GLY A 108 -0.78 7.52 3.94
C GLY A 108 0.61 8.15 3.73
N ALA A 109 1.42 7.65 2.80
CA ALA A 109 2.81 8.07 2.67
C ALA A 109 2.97 9.46 2.03
N TYR A 110 4.12 10.07 2.27
CA TYR A 110 4.53 11.33 1.67
C TYR A 110 5.83 11.13 0.88
N LEU A 111 5.95 11.82 -0.24
CA LEU A 111 7.17 11.83 -1.04
C LEU A 111 7.99 13.09 -0.76
N ASP A 112 9.30 12.89 -0.63
CA ASP A 112 10.39 13.88 -0.53
C ASP A 112 10.33 14.82 0.70
N GLN A 113 9.18 14.94 1.37
CA GLN A 113 9.00 15.68 2.60
C GLN A 113 8.18 14.87 3.61
N PRO A 114 8.61 14.82 4.89
CA PRO A 114 7.80 14.23 5.94
C PRO A 114 6.56 15.08 6.22
N PRO A 115 5.54 14.52 6.90
CA PRO A 115 4.46 15.33 7.46
C PRO A 115 5.02 16.33 8.49
N ASP A 116 4.44 17.53 8.50
CA ASP A 116 4.80 18.62 9.42
C ASP A 116 4.15 18.38 10.79
N TYR A 117 4.77 17.49 11.57
CA TYR A 117 4.38 17.19 12.95
C TYR A 117 5.37 17.79 13.94
N SER A 118 4.86 18.25 15.07
CA SER A 118 5.71 18.80 16.14
C SER A 118 6.61 17.72 16.75
N PRO A 119 7.73 18.09 17.39
CA PRO A 119 8.61 17.13 18.05
C PRO A 119 7.90 16.26 19.09
N GLU A 120 6.90 16.81 19.78
CA GLU A 120 6.08 16.09 20.75
C GLU A 120 5.23 15.02 20.07
N VAL A 121 4.57 15.36 18.96
CA VAL A 121 3.78 14.40 18.17
C VAL A 121 4.67 13.27 17.64
N TRP A 122 5.89 13.58 17.16
CA TRP A 122 6.85 12.56 16.72
C TRP A 122 7.32 11.64 17.84
N ARG A 123 7.51 12.17 19.05
CA ARG A 123 7.90 11.38 20.22
C ARG A 123 6.76 10.43 20.61
N ASP A 124 5.56 10.96 20.75
CA ASP A 124 4.40 10.18 21.19
C ASP A 124 4.06 9.08 20.14
N TRP A 125 4.14 9.42 18.85
CA TRP A 125 4.01 8.44 17.77
C TRP A 125 5.07 7.35 17.84
N ARG A 126 6.33 7.70 18.12
CA ARG A 126 7.42 6.71 18.23
C ARG A 126 7.20 5.78 19.41
N GLU A 127 6.75 6.31 20.54
CA GLU A 127 6.43 5.52 21.74
C GLU A 127 5.33 4.50 21.41
N GLU A 128 4.21 4.97 20.85
CA GLU A 128 3.12 4.10 20.38
C GLU A 128 3.61 3.01 19.42
N LYS A 129 4.41 3.37 18.41
CA LYS A 129 4.90 2.38 17.42
C LYS A 129 5.92 1.42 17.99
N SER A 130 6.69 1.84 18.99
CA SER A 130 7.57 0.92 19.70
C SER A 130 6.80 -0.12 20.51
N GLU A 131 5.64 0.25 21.08
CA GLU A 131 4.75 -0.69 21.76
C GLU A 131 4.05 -1.63 20.77
N ASP A 132 3.53 -1.11 19.65
CA ASP A 132 2.86 -1.91 18.61
C ASP A 132 3.74 -3.03 18.03
N PHE A 133 5.05 -2.79 17.93
CA PHE A 133 6.01 -3.71 17.30
C PHE A 133 6.90 -4.45 18.28
N GLU A 134 6.86 -4.11 19.58
CA GLU A 134 7.62 -4.75 20.64
C GLU A 134 9.11 -4.94 20.25
N ASP A 135 9.61 -6.18 20.32
CA ASP A 135 10.99 -6.55 19.99
C ASP A 135 11.39 -6.28 18.53
N ASN A 136 10.42 -6.13 17.63
CA ASN A 136 10.68 -5.87 16.22
C ASN A 136 10.91 -4.38 15.90
N TRP A 137 10.63 -3.47 16.84
CA TRP A 137 10.74 -2.03 16.62
C TRP A 137 12.10 -1.58 16.04
N PRO A 138 13.26 -2.07 16.52
CA PRO A 138 14.56 -1.69 15.95
C PRO A 138 14.73 -2.08 14.47
N THR A 139 14.04 -3.14 14.01
CA THR A 139 14.04 -3.53 12.60
C THR A 139 13.10 -2.66 11.79
N VAL A 140 11.94 -2.30 12.34
CA VAL A 140 11.02 -1.33 11.72
C VAL A 140 11.70 0.02 11.53
N GLU A 141 12.47 0.52 12.50
CA GLU A 141 13.20 1.78 12.34
C GLU A 141 14.18 1.76 11.15
N LYS A 142 14.81 0.62 10.88
CA LYS A 142 15.70 0.43 9.72
C LYS A 142 14.91 0.44 8.41
N ILE A 143 13.78 -0.26 8.36
CA ILE A 143 12.86 -0.25 7.21
C ILE A 143 12.42 1.19 6.90
N LEU A 144 11.97 1.92 7.93
CA LEU A 144 11.54 3.31 7.79
C LEU A 144 12.69 4.23 7.38
N ALA A 145 13.91 3.97 7.86
CA ALA A 145 15.09 4.72 7.42
C ALA A 145 15.37 4.48 5.94
N GLU A 146 15.32 3.23 5.47
CA GLU A 146 15.55 2.88 4.07
C GLU A 146 14.51 3.52 3.14
N PHE A 147 13.23 3.48 3.50
CA PHE A 147 12.22 4.22 2.75
C PHE A 147 12.49 5.73 2.72
N ARG A 148 12.92 6.32 3.85
CA ARG A 148 13.30 7.76 3.86
C ARG A 148 14.48 8.05 2.93
N TRP A 149 15.47 7.16 2.83
CA TRP A 149 16.57 7.31 1.86
C TRP A 149 16.08 7.30 0.41
N MET A 150 14.99 6.58 0.11
CA MET A 150 14.30 6.58 -1.18
C MET A 150 13.38 7.81 -1.37
N GLY A 151 13.31 8.71 -0.39
CA GLY A 151 12.40 9.85 -0.37
C GLY A 151 10.95 9.48 -0.04
N ILE A 152 10.70 8.32 0.57
CA ILE A 152 9.37 7.84 0.95
C ILE A 152 9.21 7.92 2.48
N HIS A 153 8.25 8.70 2.93
CA HIS A 153 7.92 8.89 4.33
C HIS A 153 6.62 8.15 4.67
N ILE A 154 6.73 6.94 5.20
CA ILE A 154 5.57 6.12 5.59
C ILE A 154 4.92 6.71 6.85
N ALA A 155 3.62 7.02 6.77
CA ALA A 155 2.85 7.50 7.90
C ALA A 155 2.04 6.38 8.61
N ASP A 156 1.50 5.42 7.85
CA ASP A 156 0.64 4.36 8.38
C ASP A 156 1.45 3.13 8.82
N VAL A 157 2.25 3.32 9.87
CA VAL A 157 3.14 2.29 10.43
C VAL A 157 2.36 1.46 11.46
N ASN A 158 2.11 0.20 11.15
CA ASN A 158 1.45 -0.76 12.04
C ASN A 158 1.78 -2.21 11.62
N PRO A 159 1.61 -3.23 12.50
CA PRO A 159 1.94 -4.64 12.21
C PRO A 159 1.11 -5.29 11.08
N GLY A 160 0.03 -4.64 10.64
CA GLY A 160 -0.74 -5.02 9.46
C GLY A 160 -0.02 -4.67 8.17
N ASN A 161 0.68 -3.54 8.14
CA ASN A 161 1.35 -2.98 6.97
C ASN A 161 2.84 -3.34 6.90
N ILE A 162 3.52 -3.47 8.03
CA ILE A 162 4.88 -4.01 8.11
C ILE A 162 4.79 -5.32 8.87
N ARG A 163 4.91 -6.44 8.16
CA ARG A 163 4.74 -7.78 8.74
C ARG A 163 6.02 -8.58 8.59
N PHE A 164 6.40 -9.25 9.67
CA PHE A 164 7.53 -10.16 9.77
C PHE A 164 7.11 -11.60 9.41
#